data_AF-A0A7C1SV66-F1
#
_entry.id   AF-A0A7C1SV66-F1
#
_cell.length_a   1.000
_cell.length_b   1.000
_cell.length_c   1.000
_cell.angle_alpha   90.00
_cell.angle_beta   90.00
_cell.angle_gamma   90.00
#
_symmetry.space_group_name_H-M   'P 1'
#
loop_
_entity.id
_entity.type
_entity.pdbx_description
1 polymer ?
#
loop_
_entity_poly.entity_id
_entity_poly.type
_entity_poly.pdbx_seq_one_letter_code
_entity_poly.pdbx_strand_id
1 'polypeptide(L)' 'MLWVELPQNIDSLSLFGAALEQEVAFAPGPLFSRQGKYNNFIRVSAGVLNDQVISAIVRLGGMVRREVGVIKDNDLIQP' A
#
# COMPACT_ATOMS: atom_id res chain seq x y z
N MET A 1 -2.40 7.99 -11.94
CA MET A 1 -1.48 6.93 -11.48
C MET A 1 -0.53 7.54 -10.47
N LEU A 2 -0.35 6.90 -9.31
CA LEU A 2 0.54 7.37 -8.24
C LEU A 2 1.63 6.33 -7.97
N TRP A 3 2.84 6.81 -7.70
CA TRP A 3 3.96 6.02 -7.23
C TRP A 3 4.27 6.44 -5.80
N VAL A 4 4.25 5.49 -4.88
CA VAL A 4 4.27 5.78 -3.44
C VAL A 4 5.41 5.00 -2.81
N GLU A 5 6.23 5.69 -2.04
CA GLU A 5 7.21 5.08 -1.16
C GLU A 5 6.55 4.76 0.18
N LEU A 6 6.67 3.50 0.62
CA LEU A 6 6.28 3.05 1.96
C LEU A 6 7.49 3.10 2.90
N PRO A 7 7.31 2.97 4.22
CA PRO A 7 8.42 2.85 5.15
C PRO A 7 9.42 1.76 4.73
N GLN A 8 10.70 2.00 4.95
CA GLN A 8 11.79 1.17 4.38
C GLN A 8 11.74 -0.31 4.78
N ASN A 9 11.11 -0.62 5.91
CA ASN A 9 10.96 -1.98 6.42
C ASN A 9 9.81 -2.76 5.76
N ILE A 10 9.03 -2.14 4.89
CA ILE A 10 7.94 -2.80 4.16
C ILE A 10 8.47 -3.47 2.90
N ASP A 11 8.16 -4.75 2.75
CA ASP A 11 8.34 -5.48 1.50
C ASP A 11 7.02 -5.48 0.70
N SER A 12 6.99 -4.75 -0.42
CA SER A 12 5.77 -4.54 -1.21
C SER A 12 5.22 -5.81 -1.86
N LEU A 13 6.05 -6.85 -2.07
CA LEU A 13 5.58 -8.15 -2.59
C LEU A 13 4.84 -8.93 -1.51
N SER A 14 5.39 -8.96 -0.30
CA SER A 14 4.77 -9.59 0.88
C SER A 14 3.46 -8.89 1.24
N LEU A 15 3.47 -7.55 1.29
CA LEU A 15 2.27 -6.74 1.50
C LEU A 15 1.21 -7.00 0.42
N PHE A 16 1.62 -7.19 -0.84
CA PHE A 16 0.68 -7.48 -1.93
C PHE A 16 -0.02 -8.84 -1.75
N GLY A 17 0.71 -9.86 -1.32
CA GLY A 17 0.12 -11.16 -0.97
C GLY A 17 -0.97 -11.01 0.10
N ALA A 18 -0.65 -10.33 1.20
CA ALA A 18 -1.61 -10.08 2.29
C ALA A 18 -2.80 -9.18 1.85
N ALA A 19 -2.56 -8.21 0.97
CA ALA A 19 -3.60 -7.30 0.49
C ALA A 19 -4.60 -7.99 -0.43
N LEU A 20 -4.17 -8.98 -1.24
CA LEU A 20 -5.05 -9.76 -2.10
C LEU A 20 -6.10 -10.54 -1.29
N GLU A 21 -5.74 -11.05 -0.11
CA GLU A 21 -6.68 -11.71 0.81
C GLU A 21 -7.76 -10.75 1.33
N GLN A 22 -7.53 -9.44 1.25
CA GLN A 22 -8.50 -8.40 1.62
C GLN A 22 -9.12 -7.69 0.40
N GLU A 23 -9.04 -8.32 -0.78
CA GLU A 23 -9.56 -7.79 -2.04
C GLU A 23 -8.96 -6.42 -2.43
N VAL A 24 -7.71 -6.18 -2.04
CA VAL A 24 -6.95 -4.98 -2.40
C VAL A 24 -5.79 -5.36 -3.32
N ALA A 25 -5.84 -4.88 -4.55
CA ALA A 25 -4.77 -5.06 -5.53
C ALA A 25 -4.05 -3.74 -5.84
N PHE A 26 -2.72 -3.80 -5.90
CA PHE A 26 -1.84 -2.74 -6.38
C PHE A 26 -0.66 -3.36 -7.14
N ALA A 27 0.21 -2.57 -7.78
CA ALA A 27 1.40 -3.14 -8.42
C ALA A 27 2.64 -2.92 -7.53
N PRO A 28 3.30 -4.00 -7.05
CA PRO A 28 4.54 -3.90 -6.28
C PRO A 28 5.68 -3.26 -7.06
N GLY A 29 6.52 -2.51 -6.37
CA GLY A 29 7.64 -1.79 -6.94
C GLY A 29 8.67 -2.67 -7.66
N PRO A 30 9.04 -3.86 -7.11
CA PRO A 30 9.98 -4.77 -7.75
C PRO A 30 9.57 -5.24 -9.14
N LEU A 31 8.27 -5.25 -9.49
CA LEU A 31 7.83 -5.62 -10.84
C LEU A 31 8.37 -4.69 -11.94
N PHE A 32 8.81 -3.48 -11.56
CA PHE A 32 9.32 -2.46 -12.47
C PHE A 32 10.85 -2.32 -12.37
N SER A 33 11.54 -3.24 -11.69
CA SER A 33 12.99 -3.19 -11.47
C SER A 33 13.66 -4.51 -11.83
N ARG A 34 14.74 -4.44 -12.61
CA ARG A 34 15.58 -5.62 -12.95
C ARG A 34 16.66 -5.91 -11.90
N GLN A 35 16.90 -4.98 -10.98
CA GLN A 35 18.02 -5.02 -10.02
C GLN A 35 17.56 -5.10 -8.56
N GLY A 36 16.32 -5.51 -8.29
CA GLY A 36 15.80 -5.58 -6.92
C GLY A 36 15.70 -4.22 -6.21
N LYS A 37 15.55 -3.14 -6.98
CA LYS A 37 15.27 -1.79 -6.45
C LYS A 37 13.78 -1.61 -6.19
N TYR A 38 13.44 -0.64 -5.35
CA TYR A 38 12.06 -0.23 -5.04
C TYR A 38 11.24 -1.27 -4.27
N ASN A 39 11.88 -2.04 -3.38
CA ASN A 39 11.22 -3.08 -2.59
C ASN A 39 10.08 -2.53 -1.73
N ASN A 40 10.22 -1.31 -1.20
CA ASN A 40 9.22 -0.63 -0.39
C ASN A 40 8.30 0.32 -1.19
N PHE A 41 8.28 0.25 -2.53
CA PHE A 41 7.42 1.12 -3.33
C PHE A 41 6.21 0.38 -3.89
N ILE A 42 5.14 1.11 -4.12
CA ILE A 42 3.92 0.60 -4.76
C ILE A 42 3.40 1.56 -5.83
N ARG A 43 2.68 1.01 -6.79
CA ARG A 43 1.92 1.77 -7.79
C ARG A 43 0.43 1.64 -7.54
N VAL A 44 -0.23 2.77 -7.32
CA VAL A 44 -1.69 2.84 -7.09
C VAL A 44 -2.37 3.49 -8.29
N SER A 45 -3.44 2.86 -8.76
CA SER A 45 -4.32 3.45 -9.76
C SER A 45 -5.41 4.26 -9.08
N ALA A 46 -5.40 5.57 -9.31
CA ALA A 46 -6.42 6.51 -8.88
C ALA A 46 -7.14 7.15 -10.09
N GLY A 47 -7.25 6.40 -11.20
CA GLY A 47 -7.95 6.87 -12.40
C GLY A 47 -9.46 7.01 -12.21
N VAL A 48 -10.02 6.28 -11.25
CA VAL A 48 -11.39 6.41 -10.75
C VAL A 48 -11.31 6.38 -9.23
N LEU A 49 -11.89 7.39 -8.57
CA LEU A 49 -11.98 7.48 -7.12
C LEU A 49 -13.45 7.33 -6.71
N ASN A 50 -13.90 6.08 -6.59
CA ASN A 50 -15.20 5.75 -6.01
C ASN A 50 -15.00 5.21 -4.58
N ASP A 51 -16.10 5.00 -3.87
CA ASP A 51 -16.08 4.56 -2.47
C ASP A 51 -15.34 3.23 -2.27
N GLN A 52 -15.39 2.33 -3.26
CA GLN A 52 -14.66 1.06 -3.23
C GLN A 52 -13.15 1.28 -3.28
N VAL A 53 -12.67 2.13 -4.18
CA VAL A 53 -11.24 2.47 -4.30
C VAL A 53 -10.75 3.21 -3.07
N ILE A 54 -11.53 4.17 -2.56
CA ILE A 54 -11.21 4.91 -1.33
C ILE A 54 -11.10 3.93 -0.15
N SER A 55 -12.07 3.03 0.01
CA SER A 55 -12.04 2.00 1.06
C SER A 55 -10.84 1.07 0.94
N ALA A 56 -10.46 0.67 -0.28
CA ALA A 56 -9.28 -0.13 -0.54
C ALA A 56 -7.98 0.59 -0.12
N ILE A 57 -7.86 1.89 -0.43
CA ILE A 57 -6.73 2.73 -0.02
C ILE A 57 -6.64 2.84 1.51
N VAL A 58 -7.78 3.06 2.19
CA VAL A 58 -7.83 3.12 3.66
C VAL A 58 -7.40 1.79 4.28
N ARG A 59 -7.89 0.67 3.76
CA ARG A 59 -7.49 -0.68 4.22
C ARG A 59 -6.00 -0.91 4.03
N LEU A 60 -5.46 -0.56 2.86
CA LEU A 60 -4.02 -0.67 2.57
C LEU A 60 -3.18 0.14 3.56
N GLY A 61 -3.56 1.40 3.84
CA GLY A 61 -2.89 2.22 4.85
C GLY A 61 -2.93 1.59 6.24
N GLY A 62 -4.05 0.96 6.61
CA GLY A 62 -4.16 0.18 7.85
C GLY A 62 -3.24 -1.04 7.90
N MET A 63 -3.07 -1.76 6.79
CA MET A 63 -2.13 -2.89 6.70
C MET A 63 -0.69 -2.41 6.91
N VAL A 64 -0.28 -1.35 6.21
CA VAL A 64 1.06 -0.77 6.34
C VAL A 64 1.33 -0.34 7.78
N ARG A 65 0.39 0.37 8.43
CA ARG A 65 0.57 0.78 9.85
C ARG A 65 0.81 -0.40 10.79
N ARG A 66 0.08 -1.50 10.61
CA ARG A 66 0.27 -2.72 11.42
C ARG A 66 1.64 -3.34 11.19
N GLU A 67 2.10 -3.41 9.94
CA GLU A 67 3.37 -4.03 9.58
C GLU A 67 4.59 -3.19 10.03
N VAL A 68 4.47 -1.87 10.08
CA VAL A 68 5.49 -0.98 10.66
C VAL A 68 5.48 -0.98 12.20
N GLY A 69 4.47 -1.57 12.84
CA GLY A 69 4.31 -1.55 14.30
C GLY A 69 3.91 -0.18 14.85
N VAL A 70 3.42 0.73 14.01
CA VAL A 70 2.92 2.04 14.43
C VAL A 70 1.43 1.91 14.77
N ILE A 71 1.12 1.46 15.98
CA ILE A 71 -0.15 1.82 16.61
C ILE A 71 0.07 3.20 17.22
N LYS A 72 -0.26 4.25 16.47
CA LYS A 72 -0.56 5.55 17.06
C LYS A 72 -2.04 5.81 16.86
N ASP A 73 -2.73 5.98 17.99
CA ASP A 73 -4.17 6.22 18.14
C ASP A 73 -4.69 7.50 17.47
N ASN A 74 -3.91 8.19 16.61
CA ASN A 74 -4.21 9.57 16.20
C ASN A 74 -3.96 9.93 14.72
N ASP A 75 -3.81 8.96 13.81
CA ASP A 75 -3.81 9.24 12.36
C ASP A 75 -5.20 9.05 11.74
N LEU A 76 -6.22 9.58 12.41
CA LEU A 76 -7.53 9.77 11.78
C LEU A 76 -7.34 10.80 10.66
N ILE A 77 -7.34 10.30 9.42
CA ILE A 77 -7.82 11.09 8.29
C ILE A 77 -9.29 11.38 8.63
N GLN A 78 -9.50 12.51 9.30
CA GLN A 78 -10.81 13.12 9.45
C GLN A 78 -11.32 13.42 8.03
N PRO A 79 -12.64 13.26 7.77
CA PRO A 79 -13.23 13.43 6.45
C PRO A 79 -13.00 14.84 5.87
#